data_AF-A0A9W7D985-F1
#
_entry.id   AF-A0A9W7D985-F1
#
_cell.length_a   1.000
_cell.length_b   1.000
_cell.length_c   1.000
_cell.angle_alpha   90.00
_cell.angle_beta   90.00
_cell.angle_gamma   90.00
#
_symmetry.space_group_name_H-M   'P 1'
#
loop_
_entity.id
_entity.type
_entity.pdbx_description
1 polymer ?
#
loop_
_entity_poly.entity_id
_entity_poly.type
_entity_poly.pdbx_seq_one_letter_code
_entity_poly.pdbx_strand_id
1 'polypeptide(L)'
;MFTGFISILTKLLEYLAGMDKMTAYKAVVKGNDTYAWRALVSMGRPMWKSAFNALMVMHGDEMIAAASVVDLAARKLLLGRDFCSARSYANETTMFGVASMLCPLGLRQYSKSVLGSRVIADFMAVLAYVNFKGDGQLSSYSSDPVLALGAWYAAGSPLSKYMIPQLRMLLTGEALDTGGMSEVVARIVLLLAMDSCVVKGTKSQGHATRDFMGQFVSVRVFMDVLVGPDPPLKVNRLQTADQNTKIAFDAWQDKWDDWQLRFSHFVQLMCEPTEETLWVLLGRRAAGILPRNHSGVNLVISIFHREKCEVSVMLVQVKDLANHDPESARDSMSPHSVFSEKNSLRMIHPCDAIRLDMGLREDEEQFVRCESVNMISEEKEQRRRKPHPAAPQQRNSDAHAQHLTTASSPGTDFT
;
A
#
# COMPACT_ATOMS: atom_id res chain seq x y z
N MET A 1 -10.28 -42.25 16.61
CA MET A 1 -9.20 -41.24 16.68
C MET A 1 -9.24 -40.23 15.52
N PHE A 2 -9.54 -40.66 14.28
CA PHE A 2 -9.68 -39.75 13.12
C PHE A 2 -10.92 -38.83 13.11
N THR A 3 -12.03 -39.22 13.76
CA THR A 3 -13.26 -38.42 13.83
C THR A 3 -13.15 -37.20 14.76
N GLY A 4 -12.32 -37.28 15.81
CA GLY A 4 -12.05 -36.15 16.71
C GLY A 4 -11.16 -35.07 16.07
N PHE A 5 -10.24 -35.46 15.20
CA PHE A 5 -9.33 -34.54 14.51
C PHE A 5 -10.05 -33.72 13.42
N ILE A 6 -10.98 -34.35 12.71
CA ILE A 6 -11.87 -33.65 11.75
C ILE A 6 -12.76 -32.67 12.50
N SER A 7 -13.37 -33.05 13.64
CA SER A 7 -14.20 -32.13 14.42
C SER A 7 -13.45 -30.90 14.96
N ILE A 8 -12.18 -31.06 15.34
CA ILE A 8 -11.34 -29.93 15.78
C ILE A 8 -10.96 -29.05 14.57
N LEU A 9 -10.64 -29.63 13.41
CA LEU A 9 -10.30 -28.87 12.20
C LEU A 9 -11.52 -28.11 11.66
N THR A 10 -12.71 -28.72 11.70
CA THR A 10 -13.97 -28.10 11.31
C THR A 10 -14.36 -26.99 12.29
N LYS A 11 -14.21 -27.20 13.61
CA LYS A 11 -14.42 -26.14 14.61
C LYS A 11 -13.38 -25.02 14.51
N LEU A 12 -12.13 -25.31 14.14
CA LEU A 12 -11.10 -24.31 13.90
C LEU A 12 -11.41 -23.52 12.62
N LEU A 13 -11.89 -24.18 11.58
CA LEU A 13 -12.35 -23.54 10.34
C LEU A 13 -13.64 -22.74 10.53
N GLU A 14 -14.58 -23.19 11.36
CA GLU A 14 -15.78 -22.45 11.77
C GLU A 14 -15.44 -21.26 12.68
N TYR A 15 -14.46 -21.41 13.58
CA TYR A 15 -13.93 -20.33 14.41
C TYR A 15 -13.17 -19.28 13.58
N LEU A 16 -12.41 -19.71 12.58
CA LEU A 16 -11.71 -18.83 11.63
C LEU A 16 -12.67 -18.22 10.59
N ALA A 17 -13.75 -18.91 10.21
CA ALA A 17 -14.81 -18.39 9.35
C ALA A 17 -15.77 -17.45 10.10
N GLY A 18 -15.86 -17.56 11.42
CA GLY A 18 -16.61 -16.65 12.30
C GLY A 18 -15.83 -15.39 12.72
N MET A 19 -14.52 -15.34 12.46
CA MET A 19 -13.75 -14.11 12.58
C MET A 19 -13.88 -13.30 11.29
N ASP A 20 -14.44 -12.10 11.41
CA ASP A 20 -14.33 -11.08 10.37
C ASP A 20 -12.86 -10.96 9.91
N LYS A 21 -12.61 -11.05 8.60
CA LYS A 21 -11.26 -11.06 8.02
C LYS A 21 -10.43 -9.87 8.51
N MET A 22 -11.08 -8.71 8.67
CA MET A 22 -10.44 -7.51 9.19
C MET A 22 -9.96 -7.71 10.63
N THR A 23 -10.74 -8.39 11.48
CA THR A 23 -10.36 -8.71 12.86
C THR A 23 -9.12 -9.58 12.93
N ALA A 24 -9.02 -10.60 12.06
CA ALA A 24 -7.82 -11.45 11.98
C ALA A 24 -6.58 -10.65 11.59
N TYR A 25 -6.68 -9.77 10.58
CA TYR A 25 -5.56 -8.93 10.17
C TYR A 25 -5.18 -7.89 11.22
N LYS A 26 -6.16 -7.26 11.89
CA LYS A 26 -5.92 -6.36 13.03
C LYS A 26 -5.13 -7.06 14.13
N ALA A 27 -5.46 -8.32 14.45
CA ALA A 27 -4.72 -9.10 15.44
C ALA A 27 -3.25 -9.34 15.01
N VAL A 28 -2.99 -9.63 13.73
CA VAL A 28 -1.63 -9.80 13.20
C VAL A 28 -0.82 -8.49 13.23
N VAL A 29 -1.47 -7.36 12.97
CA VAL A 29 -0.84 -6.05 13.01
C VAL A 29 -0.51 -5.63 14.45
N LYS A 30 -1.42 -5.86 15.40
CA LYS A 30 -1.26 -5.48 16.81
C LYS A 30 -0.47 -6.48 17.65
N GLY A 31 -0.30 -7.71 17.18
CA GLY A 31 0.45 -8.75 17.88
C GLY A 31 1.91 -8.37 18.12
N ASN A 32 2.58 -9.18 18.95
CA ASN A 32 4.03 -9.12 19.07
C ASN A 32 4.71 -9.69 17.81
N ASP A 33 6.01 -9.45 17.68
CA ASP A 33 6.77 -9.84 16.48
C ASP A 33 6.70 -11.35 16.20
N THR A 34 6.74 -12.17 17.25
CA THR A 34 6.61 -13.63 17.16
C THR A 34 5.28 -14.05 16.56
N TYR A 35 4.17 -13.51 17.08
CA TYR A 35 2.84 -13.79 16.58
C TYR A 35 2.68 -13.33 15.12
N ALA A 36 3.15 -12.11 14.83
CA ALA A 36 3.14 -11.56 13.48
C ALA A 36 3.92 -12.45 12.50
N TRP A 37 5.13 -12.87 12.86
CA TRP A 37 5.94 -13.76 12.03
C TRP A 37 5.24 -15.08 11.75
N ARG A 38 4.71 -15.75 12.79
CA ARG A 38 3.97 -17.02 12.65
C ARG A 38 2.75 -16.89 11.73
N ALA A 39 2.09 -15.75 11.76
CA ALA A 39 0.99 -15.44 10.86
C ALA A 39 1.49 -15.23 9.43
N LEU A 40 2.55 -14.44 9.23
CA LEU A 40 3.14 -14.18 7.90
C LEU A 40 3.58 -15.45 7.17
N VAL A 41 4.26 -16.38 7.86
CA VAL A 41 4.64 -17.67 7.27
C VAL A 41 3.44 -18.55 6.90
N SER A 42 2.27 -18.26 7.46
CA SER A 42 1.01 -18.96 7.16
C SER A 42 0.18 -18.27 6.08
N MET A 43 0.50 -17.03 5.70
CA MET A 43 -0.25 -16.23 4.71
C MET A 43 0.21 -16.44 3.27
N GLY A 44 1.38 -17.04 3.07
CA GLY A 44 1.93 -17.38 1.75
C GLY A 44 1.63 -18.83 1.36
N ARG A 45 2.58 -19.47 0.70
CA ARG A 45 2.46 -20.88 0.32
C ARG A 45 2.57 -21.80 1.55
N PRO A 46 1.82 -22.91 1.61
CA PRO A 46 1.87 -23.86 2.73
C PRO A 46 3.29 -24.39 3.04
N MET A 47 4.15 -24.43 2.02
CA MET A 47 5.55 -24.82 2.15
C MET A 47 6.31 -23.99 3.19
N TRP A 48 6.08 -22.67 3.28
CA TRP A 48 6.79 -21.80 4.22
C TRP A 48 6.48 -22.18 5.66
N LYS A 49 5.20 -22.40 5.98
CA LYS A 49 4.77 -22.85 7.30
C LYS A 49 5.33 -24.22 7.64
N SER A 50 5.29 -25.16 6.68
CA SER A 50 5.82 -26.51 6.89
C SER A 50 7.32 -26.50 7.15
N ALA A 51 8.09 -25.73 6.37
CA ALA A 51 9.53 -25.58 6.56
C ALA A 51 9.85 -24.94 7.91
N PHE A 52 9.14 -23.85 8.27
CA PHE A 52 9.28 -23.20 9.57
C PHE A 52 9.03 -24.18 10.72
N ASN A 53 7.94 -24.94 10.70
CA ASN A 53 7.62 -25.91 11.75
C ASN A 53 8.68 -27.01 11.87
N ALA A 54 9.19 -27.53 10.75
CA ALA A 54 10.25 -28.54 10.76
C ALA A 54 11.56 -27.99 11.35
N LEU A 55 11.93 -26.77 10.98
CA LEU A 55 13.12 -26.08 11.50
C LEU A 55 12.97 -25.73 12.98
N MET A 56 11.76 -25.37 13.43
CA MET A 56 11.44 -25.19 14.85
C MET A 56 11.69 -26.47 15.66
N VAL A 57 11.27 -27.63 15.15
CA VAL A 57 11.52 -28.92 15.80
C VAL A 57 13.02 -29.25 15.82
N MET A 58 13.74 -28.92 14.75
CA MET A 58 15.16 -29.21 14.62
C MET A 58 16.05 -28.34 15.51
N HIS A 59 15.77 -27.04 15.58
CA HIS A 59 16.64 -26.06 16.24
C HIS A 59 16.14 -25.65 17.62
N GLY A 60 14.84 -25.78 17.92
CA GLY A 60 14.24 -25.29 19.16
C GLY A 60 14.23 -23.76 19.29
N ASP A 61 14.64 -23.04 18.25
CA ASP A 61 14.84 -21.59 18.25
C ASP A 61 14.08 -20.96 17.07
N GLU A 62 13.18 -20.03 17.40
CA GLU A 62 12.31 -19.35 16.46
C GLU A 62 13.03 -18.36 15.55
N MET A 63 14.03 -17.65 16.06
CA MET A 63 14.83 -16.73 15.26
C MET A 63 15.65 -17.51 14.23
N ILE A 64 16.26 -18.63 14.62
CA ILE A 64 17.02 -19.49 13.70
C ILE A 64 16.11 -20.10 12.64
N ALA A 65 14.95 -20.63 13.05
CA ALA A 65 13.98 -21.22 12.12
C ALA A 65 13.45 -20.16 11.13
N ALA A 66 13.14 -18.96 11.62
CA ALA A 66 12.66 -17.87 10.79
C ALA A 66 13.71 -17.41 9.77
N ALA A 67 14.95 -17.15 10.22
CA ALA A 67 16.05 -16.76 9.35
C ALA A 67 16.33 -17.83 8.28
N SER A 68 16.26 -19.11 8.65
CA SER A 68 16.45 -20.22 7.72
C SER A 68 15.35 -20.30 6.65
N VAL A 69 14.10 -19.95 6.99
CA VAL A 69 13.00 -19.86 6.02
C VAL A 69 13.19 -18.68 5.06
N VAL A 70 13.66 -17.53 5.57
CA VAL A 70 14.00 -16.38 4.72
C VAL A 70 15.16 -16.71 3.78
N ASP A 71 16.21 -17.37 4.28
CA ASP A 71 17.33 -17.84 3.47
C ASP A 71 16.86 -18.85 2.40
N LEU A 72 15.93 -19.74 2.74
CA LEU A 72 15.34 -20.66 1.77
C LEU A 72 14.57 -19.92 0.67
N ALA A 73 13.76 -18.93 1.04
CA ALA A 73 13.01 -18.10 0.09
C ALA A 73 13.95 -17.29 -0.83
N ALA A 74 15.02 -16.71 -0.26
CA ALA A 74 16.05 -15.99 -0.99
C ALA A 74 16.71 -16.88 -2.07
N ARG A 75 17.15 -18.08 -1.68
CA ARG A 75 17.77 -19.04 -2.61
C ARG A 75 16.80 -19.55 -3.66
N LYS A 76 15.50 -19.64 -3.34
CA LYS A 76 14.51 -20.22 -4.25
C LYS A 76 14.36 -19.41 -5.55
N LEU A 77 14.40 -18.08 -5.48
CA LEU A 77 14.37 -17.23 -6.68
C LEU A 77 15.68 -17.26 -7.47
N LEU A 78 16.74 -17.81 -6.89
CA LEU A 78 18.03 -18.07 -7.53
C LEU A 78 18.20 -19.55 -7.91
N LEU A 79 17.11 -20.33 -7.95
CA LEU A 79 17.11 -21.77 -8.23
C LEU A 79 18.06 -22.58 -7.32
N GLY A 80 18.09 -22.23 -6.03
CA GLY A 80 18.89 -22.90 -5.01
C GLY A 80 20.33 -22.41 -4.90
N ARG A 81 20.75 -21.45 -5.73
CA ARG A 81 22.10 -20.88 -5.65
C ARG A 81 22.26 -19.99 -4.42
N ASP A 82 23.51 -19.82 -4.00
CA ASP A 82 23.88 -18.96 -2.89
C ASP A 82 23.69 -17.49 -3.26
N PHE A 83 22.81 -16.78 -2.53
CA PHE A 83 22.53 -15.37 -2.75
C PHE A 83 23.66 -14.44 -2.31
N CYS A 84 24.62 -14.93 -1.53
CA CYS A 84 25.85 -14.19 -1.18
C CYS A 84 26.88 -14.22 -2.32
N SER A 85 26.73 -15.13 -3.29
CA SER A 85 27.67 -15.28 -4.39
C SER A 85 27.28 -14.40 -5.58
N ALA A 86 28.18 -13.49 -5.98
CA ALA A 86 28.01 -12.69 -7.19
C ALA A 86 27.79 -13.54 -8.46
N ARG A 87 28.32 -14.77 -8.51
CA ARG A 87 28.14 -15.71 -9.63
C ARG A 87 26.68 -16.15 -9.81
N SER A 88 25.86 -16.01 -8.78
CA SER A 88 24.41 -16.32 -8.85
C SER A 88 23.65 -15.29 -9.69
N TYR A 89 24.21 -14.09 -9.89
CA TYR A 89 23.56 -12.98 -10.59
C TYR A 89 24.25 -12.61 -11.91
N ALA A 90 25.52 -12.96 -12.07
CA ALA A 90 26.36 -12.52 -13.19
C ALA A 90 25.90 -12.99 -14.58
N ASN A 91 25.10 -14.06 -14.67
CA ASN A 91 24.66 -14.58 -15.95
C ASN A 91 23.33 -13.93 -16.39
N GLU A 92 23.42 -12.98 -17.32
CA GLU A 92 22.28 -12.27 -17.90
C GLU A 92 21.25 -13.20 -18.55
N THR A 93 21.67 -14.35 -19.11
CA THR A 93 20.75 -15.32 -19.73
C THR A 93 19.89 -16.06 -18.71
N THR A 94 20.38 -16.19 -17.47
CA THR A 94 19.65 -16.92 -16.42
C THR A 94 18.54 -16.09 -15.80
N MET A 95 18.68 -14.76 -15.80
CA MET A 95 17.70 -13.79 -15.27
C MET A 95 17.35 -14.01 -13.78
N PHE A 96 18.21 -14.70 -13.01
CA PHE A 96 17.97 -14.97 -11.59
C PHE A 96 17.90 -13.69 -10.75
N GLY A 97 18.76 -12.71 -11.04
CA GLY A 97 18.76 -11.43 -10.34
C GLY A 97 17.46 -10.67 -10.59
N VAL A 98 17.03 -10.51 -11.83
CA VAL A 98 15.78 -9.80 -12.09
C VAL A 98 14.55 -10.57 -11.59
N ALA A 99 14.57 -11.92 -11.59
CA ALA A 99 13.49 -12.72 -11.04
C ALA A 99 13.23 -12.44 -9.55
N SER A 100 14.27 -12.19 -8.75
CA SER A 100 14.11 -11.80 -7.35
C SER A 100 13.55 -10.39 -7.15
N MET A 101 13.49 -9.55 -8.18
CA MET A 101 12.83 -8.24 -8.10
C MET A 101 11.33 -8.29 -8.41
N LEU A 102 10.87 -9.31 -9.15
CA LEU A 102 9.50 -9.35 -9.67
C LEU A 102 8.45 -9.43 -8.55
N CYS A 103 8.72 -10.27 -7.53
CA CYS A 103 7.82 -10.45 -6.40
C CYS A 103 7.77 -9.19 -5.50
N PRO A 104 8.91 -8.63 -5.02
CA PRO A 104 8.91 -7.39 -4.25
C PRO A 104 8.27 -6.20 -4.98
N LEU A 105 8.52 -6.05 -6.28
CA LEU A 105 8.00 -4.91 -7.03
C LEU A 105 6.56 -5.08 -7.52
N GLY A 106 5.97 -6.27 -7.35
CA GLY A 106 4.63 -6.58 -7.86
C GLY A 106 4.55 -6.52 -9.40
N LEU A 107 5.64 -6.83 -10.10
CA LEU A 107 5.72 -6.72 -11.56
C LEU A 107 5.11 -7.95 -12.23
N ARG A 108 4.34 -7.70 -13.28
CA ARG A 108 3.74 -8.74 -14.14
C ARG A 108 4.52 -8.84 -15.44
N GLN A 109 4.58 -10.04 -15.99
CA GLN A 109 5.23 -10.31 -17.27
C GLN A 109 4.16 -10.29 -18.37
N TYR A 110 4.50 -9.81 -19.56
CA TYR A 110 3.61 -10.01 -20.70
C TYR A 110 3.63 -11.46 -21.16
N SER A 111 2.48 -11.93 -21.64
CA SER A 111 2.24 -13.30 -22.08
C SER A 111 3.32 -13.85 -23.01
N LYS A 112 3.78 -13.00 -23.93
CA LYS A 112 4.69 -13.33 -25.04
C LYS A 112 6.17 -13.22 -24.65
N SER A 113 6.47 -12.80 -23.43
CA SER A 113 7.85 -12.72 -22.96
C SER A 113 8.42 -14.12 -22.75
N VAL A 114 9.70 -14.31 -23.10
CA VAL A 114 10.46 -15.53 -22.80
C VAL A 114 10.48 -15.82 -21.29
N LEU A 115 10.25 -14.81 -20.46
CA LEU A 115 10.10 -14.95 -19.01
C LEU A 115 8.77 -15.55 -18.58
N GLY A 116 7.70 -15.44 -19.37
CA GLY A 116 6.34 -15.75 -18.92
C GLY A 116 6.18 -17.19 -18.43
N SER A 117 6.76 -18.17 -19.12
CA SER A 117 6.74 -19.57 -18.67
C SER A 117 7.71 -19.84 -17.52
N ARG A 118 8.89 -19.21 -17.55
CA ARG A 118 9.93 -19.40 -16.51
C ARG A 118 9.52 -18.82 -15.17
N VAL A 119 8.85 -17.67 -15.11
CA VAL A 119 8.40 -17.11 -13.82
C VAL A 119 7.44 -18.02 -13.09
N ILE A 120 6.65 -18.80 -13.82
CA ILE A 120 5.73 -19.80 -13.27
C ILE A 120 6.51 -21.05 -12.85
N ALA A 121 7.29 -21.65 -13.76
CA ALA A 121 7.96 -22.93 -13.53
C ALA A 121 9.12 -22.83 -12.52
N ASP A 122 9.95 -21.79 -12.66
CA ASP A 122 11.22 -21.64 -11.95
C ASP A 122 11.08 -20.73 -10.72
N PHE A 123 10.30 -19.66 -10.85
CA PHE A 123 10.32 -18.52 -9.91
C PHE A 123 9.05 -18.32 -9.11
N MET A 124 8.17 -19.32 -9.01
CA MET A 124 7.01 -19.33 -8.11
C MET A 124 5.98 -18.21 -8.35
N ALA A 125 5.89 -17.67 -9.55
CA ALA A 125 4.72 -16.88 -9.94
C ALA A 125 3.48 -17.78 -10.01
N VAL A 126 2.31 -17.21 -9.75
CA VAL A 126 1.02 -17.86 -9.91
C VAL A 126 0.47 -17.52 -11.29
N LEU A 127 0.12 -18.57 -12.05
CA LEU A 127 -0.63 -18.43 -13.28
C LEU A 127 -2.10 -18.20 -12.94
N ALA A 128 -2.56 -16.96 -13.12
CA ALA A 128 -3.92 -16.55 -12.77
C ALA A 128 -4.93 -16.83 -13.89
N TYR A 129 -4.48 -16.73 -15.15
CA TYR A 129 -5.35 -16.90 -16.31
C TYR A 129 -4.54 -17.35 -17.53
N VAL A 130 -5.16 -18.20 -18.35
CA VAL A 130 -4.71 -18.54 -19.70
C VAL A 130 -5.90 -18.35 -20.62
N ASN A 131 -5.70 -17.69 -21.76
CA ASN A 131 -6.75 -17.54 -22.75
C ASN A 131 -7.03 -18.85 -23.49
N PHE A 132 -8.17 -18.94 -24.16
CA PHE A 132 -8.57 -20.16 -24.86
C PHE A 132 -7.61 -20.57 -26.00
N LYS A 133 -6.88 -19.60 -26.58
CA LYS A 133 -5.89 -19.84 -27.64
C LYS A 133 -4.54 -20.33 -27.11
N GLY A 134 -4.32 -20.28 -25.79
CA GLY A 134 -3.05 -20.64 -25.16
C GLY A 134 -1.89 -19.66 -25.40
N ASP A 135 -2.12 -18.54 -26.10
CA ASP A 135 -1.10 -17.55 -26.45
C ASP A 135 -1.14 -16.30 -25.55
N GLY A 136 -2.14 -16.22 -24.66
CA GLY A 136 -2.29 -15.18 -23.65
C GLY A 136 -2.27 -15.80 -22.25
N GLN A 137 -1.38 -15.32 -21.39
CA GLN A 137 -1.26 -15.76 -20.01
C GLN A 137 -1.09 -14.55 -19.10
N LEU A 138 -1.71 -14.62 -17.92
CA LEU A 138 -1.54 -13.63 -16.86
C LEU A 138 -0.89 -14.34 -15.68
N SER A 139 0.39 -14.05 -15.45
CA SER A 139 1.12 -14.47 -14.26
C SER A 139 1.32 -13.31 -13.31
N SER A 140 1.30 -13.60 -12.01
CA SER A 140 1.65 -12.62 -10.99
C SER A 140 2.13 -13.30 -9.73
N TYR A 141 2.83 -12.56 -8.89
CA TYR A 141 3.02 -12.97 -7.52
C TYR A 141 1.78 -12.58 -6.74
N SER A 142 0.98 -13.57 -6.34
CA SER A 142 0.07 -13.37 -5.21
C SER A 142 0.92 -12.88 -4.04
N SER A 143 0.47 -11.86 -3.31
CA SER A 143 1.17 -11.33 -2.13
C SER A 143 1.76 -12.50 -1.33
N ASP A 144 3.07 -12.70 -1.33
CA ASP A 144 3.73 -13.82 -0.66
C ASP A 144 4.80 -13.20 0.24
N PRO A 145 4.45 -12.88 1.50
CA PRO A 145 5.29 -12.05 2.35
C PRO A 145 6.67 -12.66 2.58
N VAL A 146 6.74 -14.00 2.72
CA VAL A 146 8.00 -14.72 2.96
C VAL A 146 8.86 -14.72 1.70
N LEU A 147 8.26 -15.01 0.54
CA LEU A 147 8.99 -14.97 -0.73
C LEU A 147 9.52 -13.57 -1.02
N ALA A 148 8.68 -12.54 -0.87
CA ALA A 148 9.08 -11.14 -1.03
C ALA A 148 10.22 -10.74 -0.08
N LEU A 149 10.12 -11.14 1.19
CA LEU A 149 11.14 -10.84 2.20
C LEU A 149 12.50 -11.46 1.83
N GLY A 150 12.52 -12.75 1.49
CA GLY A 150 13.74 -13.44 1.07
C GLY A 150 14.30 -12.89 -0.24
N ALA A 151 13.43 -12.54 -1.19
CA ALA A 151 13.82 -11.96 -2.47
C ALA A 151 14.54 -10.61 -2.31
N TRP A 152 13.98 -9.74 -1.47
CA TRP A 152 14.56 -8.44 -1.19
C TRP A 152 15.85 -8.55 -0.36
N TYR A 153 15.89 -9.48 0.61
CA TYR A 153 17.10 -9.77 1.38
C TYR A 153 18.27 -10.22 0.49
N ALA A 154 18.00 -11.06 -0.52
CA ALA A 154 19.01 -11.46 -1.51
C ALA A 154 19.52 -10.28 -2.35
N ALA A 155 18.76 -9.20 -2.47
CA ALA A 155 19.06 -8.12 -3.38
C ALA A 155 20.27 -7.27 -2.96
N GLY A 156 20.61 -7.20 -1.66
CA GLY A 156 21.64 -6.33 -1.05
C GLY A 156 22.75 -5.78 -1.96
N SER A 157 23.98 -6.31 -1.86
CA SER A 157 25.09 -5.88 -2.72
C SER A 157 24.91 -6.17 -4.22
N PRO A 158 24.16 -7.21 -4.65
CA PRO A 158 23.92 -7.47 -6.07
C PRO A 158 23.01 -6.48 -6.80
N LEU A 159 22.21 -5.69 -6.07
CA LEU A 159 21.13 -4.86 -6.64
C LEU A 159 21.64 -3.93 -7.74
N SER A 160 22.58 -3.04 -7.41
CA SER A 160 23.09 -2.03 -8.35
C SER A 160 23.93 -2.64 -9.47
N LYS A 161 24.72 -3.67 -9.15
CA LYS A 161 25.71 -4.24 -10.08
C LYS A 161 25.10 -5.20 -11.11
N TYR A 162 24.09 -5.98 -10.73
CA TYR A 162 23.55 -7.05 -11.58
C TYR A 162 22.05 -6.92 -11.82
N MET A 163 21.27 -6.65 -10.78
CA MET A 163 19.81 -6.74 -10.87
C MET A 163 19.19 -5.54 -11.59
N ILE A 164 19.63 -4.31 -11.28
CA ILE A 164 19.15 -3.08 -11.95
C ILE A 164 19.49 -3.08 -13.46
N PRO A 165 20.71 -3.43 -13.91
CA PRO A 165 20.99 -3.57 -15.34
C PRO A 165 20.09 -4.59 -16.06
N GLN A 166 19.89 -5.76 -15.46
CA GLN A 166 18.99 -6.79 -16.04
C GLN A 166 17.53 -6.31 -16.08
N LEU A 167 17.07 -5.65 -15.01
CA LEU A 167 15.74 -5.06 -14.98
C LEU A 167 15.58 -4.02 -16.09
N ARG A 168 16.57 -3.13 -16.27
CA ARG A 168 16.57 -2.15 -17.36
C ARG A 168 16.42 -2.82 -18.73
N MET A 169 17.14 -3.90 -18.99
CA MET A 169 17.00 -4.65 -20.25
C MET A 169 15.58 -5.17 -20.47
N LEU A 170 14.94 -5.72 -19.44
CA LEU A 170 13.55 -6.20 -19.55
C LEU A 170 12.55 -5.08 -19.77
N LEU A 171 12.76 -3.92 -19.13
CA LEU A 171 11.90 -2.76 -19.29
C LEU A 171 12.03 -2.17 -20.68
N THR A 172 13.26 -2.01 -21.19
CA THR A 172 13.51 -1.53 -22.56
C THR A 172 13.01 -2.52 -23.61
N GLY A 173 13.04 -3.82 -23.32
CA GLY A 173 12.49 -4.86 -24.19
C GLY A 173 10.98 -5.08 -24.05
N GLU A 174 10.26 -4.21 -23.33
CA GLU A 174 8.81 -4.30 -23.10
C GLU A 174 8.36 -5.69 -22.60
N ALA A 175 9.20 -6.36 -21.80
CA ALA A 175 8.93 -7.70 -21.31
C ALA A 175 8.01 -7.72 -20.07
N LEU A 176 7.79 -6.57 -19.45
CA LEU A 176 7.11 -6.39 -18.17
C LEU A 176 5.99 -5.36 -18.28
N ASP A 177 4.86 -5.65 -17.65
CA ASP A 177 3.78 -4.71 -17.40
C ASP A 177 4.10 -3.91 -16.14
N THR A 178 4.50 -2.66 -16.35
CA THR A 178 5.09 -1.83 -15.28
C THR A 178 4.30 -0.57 -14.96
N GLY A 179 3.28 -0.24 -15.75
CA GLY A 179 2.70 1.11 -15.77
C GLY A 179 3.68 2.06 -16.46
N GLY A 180 4.43 2.82 -15.67
CA GLY A 180 5.52 3.71 -16.10
C GLY A 180 6.89 3.30 -15.55
N MET A 181 7.97 3.83 -16.13
CA MET A 181 9.34 3.57 -15.64
C MET A 181 9.54 4.22 -14.26
N SER A 182 9.08 5.46 -14.07
CA SER A 182 9.14 6.13 -12.77
C SER A 182 8.41 5.35 -11.68
N GLU A 183 7.29 4.67 -11.97
CA GLU A 183 6.59 3.84 -10.99
C GLU A 183 7.43 2.64 -10.52
N VAL A 184 8.22 2.04 -11.41
CA VAL A 184 9.17 0.97 -11.02
C VAL A 184 10.26 1.52 -10.12
N VAL A 185 10.83 2.67 -10.50
CA VAL A 185 11.89 3.33 -9.72
C VAL A 185 11.38 3.75 -8.35
N ALA A 186 10.18 4.35 -8.26
CA ALA A 186 9.56 4.74 -7.00
C ALA A 186 9.38 3.55 -6.06
N ARG A 187 8.91 2.40 -6.58
CA ARG A 187 8.79 1.16 -5.80
C ARG A 187 10.14 0.67 -5.26
N ILE A 188 11.20 0.72 -6.08
CA ILE A 188 12.57 0.36 -5.65
C ILE A 188 13.04 1.30 -4.53
N VAL A 189 12.89 2.62 -4.72
CA VAL A 189 13.28 3.64 -3.73
C VAL A 189 12.54 3.46 -2.41
N LEU A 190 11.22 3.23 -2.47
CA LEU A 190 10.39 3.02 -1.28
C LEU A 190 10.78 1.76 -0.52
N LEU A 191 11.12 0.66 -1.20
CA LEU A 191 11.62 -0.55 -0.55
C LEU A 191 13.01 -0.35 0.06
N LEU A 192 13.91 0.39 -0.60
CA LEU A 192 15.22 0.74 -0.06
C LEU A 192 15.10 1.64 1.18
N ALA A 193 14.18 2.60 1.15
CA ALA A 193 13.88 3.45 2.30
C ALA A 193 13.37 2.61 3.47
N MET A 194 12.44 1.68 3.22
CA MET A 194 11.91 0.78 4.24
C MET A 194 12.99 -0.15 4.82
N ASP A 195 13.93 -0.64 4.00
CA ASP A 195 15.09 -1.42 4.48
C ASP A 195 16.00 -0.57 5.38
N SER A 196 16.32 0.65 4.93
CA SER A 196 17.14 1.61 5.68
C SER A 196 16.53 1.98 7.03
N CYS A 197 15.20 2.06 7.12
CA CYS A 197 14.49 2.29 8.38
C CYS A 197 14.74 1.17 9.39
N VAL A 198 14.72 -0.09 8.95
CA VAL A 198 14.97 -1.22 9.85
C VAL A 198 16.41 -1.22 10.32
N VAL A 199 17.38 -0.97 9.43
CA VAL A 199 18.80 -0.87 9.81
C VAL A 199 19.04 0.24 10.84
N LYS A 200 18.44 1.43 10.64
CA LYS A 200 18.52 2.53 11.62
C LYS A 200 17.86 2.17 12.95
N GLY A 201 16.71 1.50 12.91
CA GLY A 201 15.92 1.14 14.10
C GLY A 201 16.59 0.07 14.98
N THR A 202 17.30 -0.89 14.39
CA THR A 202 17.92 -2.00 15.13
C THR A 202 19.30 -1.66 15.72
N LYS A 203 19.86 -0.46 15.44
CA LYS A 203 21.25 -0.08 15.79
C LYS A 203 22.29 -1.10 15.31
N SER A 204 21.95 -1.94 14.34
CA SER A 204 22.82 -2.98 13.82
C SER A 204 23.92 -2.35 12.95
N GLN A 205 25.17 -2.78 13.14
CA GLN A 205 26.32 -2.26 12.36
C GLN A 205 26.38 -2.77 10.91
N GLY A 206 25.27 -3.21 10.31
CA GLY A 206 25.21 -3.54 8.89
C GLY A 206 23.93 -4.27 8.46
N HIS A 207 23.71 -4.34 7.14
CA HIS A 207 22.62 -5.09 6.49
C HIS A 207 22.67 -6.62 6.72
N ALA A 208 23.68 -7.13 7.44
CA ALA A 208 23.93 -8.56 7.64
C ALA A 208 23.28 -9.15 8.91
N THR A 209 22.73 -8.32 9.81
CA THR A 209 22.04 -8.82 11.01
C THR A 209 20.64 -9.32 10.66
N ARG A 210 20.40 -10.61 10.91
CA ARG A 210 19.23 -11.41 10.55
C ARG A 210 17.97 -11.11 11.37
N ASP A 211 17.87 -9.93 11.97
CA ASP A 211 16.75 -9.54 12.86
C ASP A 211 15.49 -9.12 12.08
N PHE A 212 15.53 -9.23 10.76
CA PHE A 212 14.52 -8.73 9.84
C PHE A 212 13.32 -9.68 9.72
N MET A 213 12.39 -9.60 10.68
CA MET A 213 11.18 -10.46 10.74
C MET A 213 9.89 -9.75 10.32
N GLY A 214 9.99 -8.62 9.61
CA GLY A 214 8.80 -7.86 9.19
C GLY A 214 8.19 -6.98 10.29
N GLN A 215 9.04 -6.48 11.18
CA GLN A 215 8.69 -5.51 12.22
C GLN A 215 8.16 -4.20 11.64
N PHE A 216 7.31 -3.53 12.42
CA PHE A 216 6.83 -2.20 12.09
C PHE A 216 7.84 -1.12 12.45
N VAL A 217 7.94 -0.10 11.62
CA VAL A 217 8.76 1.10 11.86
C VAL A 217 7.85 2.30 12.08
N SER A 218 8.31 3.30 12.82
CA SER A 218 7.52 4.53 12.97
C SER A 218 7.45 5.31 11.67
N VAL A 219 6.34 6.02 11.46
CA VAL A 219 6.16 6.93 10.33
C VAL A 219 7.26 7.99 10.32
N ARG A 220 7.62 8.54 11.48
CA ARG A 220 8.69 9.52 11.63
C ARG A 220 10.03 9.04 11.08
N VAL A 221 10.49 7.84 11.48
CA VAL A 221 11.75 7.28 10.98
C VAL A 221 11.71 7.07 9.46
N PHE A 222 10.57 6.67 8.92
CA PHE A 222 10.40 6.50 7.48
C PHE A 222 10.48 7.83 6.72
N MET A 223 9.84 8.88 7.24
CA MET A 223 9.94 10.22 6.66
C MET A 223 11.38 10.75 6.74
N ASP A 224 12.06 10.59 7.87
CA ASP A 224 13.47 11.01 8.05
C ASP A 224 14.41 10.32 7.05
N VAL A 225 14.11 9.08 6.66
CA VAL A 225 14.88 8.35 5.63
C VAL A 225 14.55 8.85 4.23
N LEU A 226 13.31 9.21 3.94
CA LEU A 226 12.88 9.63 2.61
C LEU A 226 13.30 11.06 2.27
N VAL A 227 13.15 12.00 3.20
CA VAL A 227 13.34 13.44 2.95
C VAL A 227 14.42 14.08 3.84
N GLY A 228 14.99 13.31 4.78
CA GLY A 228 15.92 13.82 5.78
C GLY A 228 15.23 14.29 7.07
N PRO A 229 15.99 14.44 8.17
CA PRO A 229 15.44 14.79 9.49
C PRO A 229 15.04 16.28 9.65
N ASP A 230 15.60 17.18 8.84
CA ASP A 230 15.23 18.61 8.78
C ASP A 230 15.15 19.01 7.29
N PRO A 231 14.11 18.56 6.58
CA PRO A 231 13.99 18.79 5.15
C PRO A 231 13.78 20.28 4.87
N PRO A 232 14.29 20.81 3.73
CA PRO A 232 13.97 22.17 3.31
C PRO A 232 12.45 22.36 3.19
N LEU A 233 11.90 23.30 3.96
CA LEU A 233 10.47 23.59 3.97
C LEU A 233 10.14 24.69 2.96
N LYS A 234 9.15 24.44 2.11
CA LYS A 234 8.67 25.37 1.08
C LYS A 234 7.15 25.55 1.15
N VAL A 235 6.67 26.77 0.95
CA VAL A 235 5.21 27.06 0.82
C VAL A 235 4.76 26.85 -0.63
N ASN A 236 5.63 27.22 -1.57
CA ASN A 236 5.52 26.97 -3.00
C ASN A 236 6.92 26.77 -3.59
N ARG A 237 7.02 26.54 -4.90
CA ARG A 237 8.30 26.27 -5.58
C ARG A 237 9.39 27.33 -5.33
N LEU A 238 9.00 28.59 -5.14
CA LEU A 238 9.90 29.74 -5.10
C LEU A 238 10.10 30.29 -3.69
N GLN A 239 9.25 29.93 -2.74
CA GLN A 239 9.19 30.55 -1.42
C GLN A 239 9.50 29.56 -0.30
N THR A 240 10.56 29.86 0.45
CA THR A 240 10.92 29.16 1.69
C THR A 240 9.87 29.40 2.76
N ALA A 241 9.67 28.40 3.60
CA ALA A 241 8.78 28.49 4.75
C ALA A 241 9.24 29.54 5.76
N ASP A 242 8.29 30.23 6.38
CA ASP A 242 8.53 31.08 7.54
C ASP A 242 8.53 30.26 8.84
N GLN A 243 8.83 30.90 9.97
CA GLN A 243 8.89 30.23 11.27
C GLN A 243 7.54 29.63 11.68
N ASN A 244 6.42 30.29 11.34
CA ASN A 244 5.08 29.78 11.65
C ASN A 244 4.79 28.49 10.88
N THR A 245 5.21 28.42 9.62
CA THR A 245 5.11 27.23 8.78
C THR A 245 5.98 26.09 9.32
N LYS A 246 7.17 26.41 9.85
CA LYS A 246 8.01 25.41 10.53
C LYS A 246 7.31 24.85 11.78
N ILE A 247 6.76 25.72 12.64
CA ILE A 247 6.00 25.29 13.82
C ILE A 247 4.79 24.42 13.44
N ALA A 248 4.06 24.80 12.38
CA ALA A 248 2.92 24.03 11.89
C ALA A 248 3.34 22.66 11.32
N PHE A 249 4.48 22.61 10.64
CA PHE A 249 5.07 21.38 10.15
C PHE A 249 5.48 20.45 11.28
N ASP A 250 6.19 20.97 12.29
CA ASP A 250 6.61 20.22 13.47
C ASP A 250 5.37 19.64 14.19
N ALA A 251 4.33 20.46 14.41
CA ALA A 251 3.08 20.00 15.01
C ALA A 251 2.35 18.94 14.15
N TRP A 252 2.41 19.05 12.82
CA TRP A 252 1.88 18.02 11.92
C TRP A 252 2.71 16.74 11.99
N GLN A 253 4.04 16.83 12.10
CA GLN A 253 4.94 15.68 12.19
C GLN A 253 4.73 14.93 13.51
N ASP A 254 4.61 15.65 14.63
CA ASP A 254 4.40 15.10 15.97
C ASP A 254 3.11 14.26 16.06
N LYS A 255 2.08 14.61 15.28
CA LYS A 255 0.85 13.80 15.19
C LYS A 255 1.10 12.35 14.73
N TRP A 256 2.19 12.11 14.00
CA TRP A 256 2.55 10.81 13.45
C TRP A 256 3.50 10.00 14.32
N ASP A 257 3.87 10.48 15.51
CA ASP A 257 4.87 9.82 16.37
C ASP A 257 4.48 8.38 16.75
N ASP A 258 3.20 8.15 17.08
CA ASP A 258 2.67 6.83 17.45
C ASP A 258 2.17 6.00 16.25
N TRP A 259 2.33 6.52 15.04
CA TRP A 259 1.93 5.83 13.82
C TRP A 259 3.07 4.98 13.29
N GLN A 260 2.70 3.82 12.77
CA GLN A 260 3.63 2.81 12.30
C GLN A 260 3.25 2.30 10.90
N LEU A 261 4.25 1.82 10.16
CA LEU A 261 4.07 1.23 8.84
C LEU A 261 5.08 0.11 8.58
N ARG A 262 4.76 -0.77 7.64
CA ARG A 262 5.68 -1.78 7.13
C ARG A 262 5.19 -2.39 5.82
N PHE A 263 6.10 -2.48 4.87
CA PHE A 263 5.92 -3.30 3.67
C PHE A 263 7.23 -3.94 3.22
N SER A 264 7.15 -5.07 2.53
CA SER A 264 8.28 -5.75 1.87
C SER A 264 8.06 -5.93 0.37
N HIS A 265 6.85 -5.64 -0.10
CA HIS A 265 6.48 -5.77 -1.50
C HIS A 265 5.27 -4.94 -1.87
N PHE A 266 5.03 -4.83 -3.17
CA PHE A 266 3.87 -4.20 -3.76
C PHE A 266 2.90 -5.23 -4.34
N VAL A 267 1.60 -4.96 -4.21
CA VAL A 267 0.53 -5.81 -4.75
C VAL A 267 -0.40 -5.00 -5.63
N GLN A 268 -0.73 -5.52 -6.81
CA GLN A 268 -1.70 -4.87 -7.69
C GLN A 268 -3.10 -4.96 -7.11
N LEU A 269 -3.69 -3.81 -6.82
CA LEU A 269 -5.09 -3.70 -6.44
C LEU A 269 -5.96 -3.68 -7.70
N MET A 270 -7.04 -4.45 -7.66
CA MET A 270 -8.01 -4.54 -8.76
C MET A 270 -9.12 -3.49 -8.63
N CYS A 271 -9.34 -2.99 -7.42
CA CYS A 271 -10.36 -2.02 -7.08
C CYS A 271 -9.75 -0.94 -6.18
N GLU A 272 -10.50 0.15 -6.02
CA GLU A 272 -10.22 1.18 -5.04
C GLU A 272 -10.10 0.57 -3.62
N PRO A 273 -9.07 0.93 -2.82
CA PRO A 273 -8.87 0.36 -1.49
C PRO A 273 -9.92 0.86 -0.50
N THR A 274 -10.34 0.02 0.42
CA THR A 274 -11.18 0.36 1.58
C THR A 274 -10.35 0.30 2.86
N GLU A 275 -10.93 0.65 4.01
CA GLU A 275 -10.29 0.43 5.31
C GLU A 275 -9.88 -1.04 5.52
N GLU A 276 -10.74 -1.99 5.14
CA GLU A 276 -10.42 -3.41 5.19
C GLU A 276 -9.18 -3.73 4.34
N THR A 277 -9.10 -3.19 3.12
CA THR A 277 -7.93 -3.34 2.26
C THR A 277 -6.66 -2.84 2.95
N LEU A 278 -6.71 -1.70 3.67
CA LEU A 278 -5.54 -1.18 4.37
C LEU A 278 -5.07 -2.11 5.50
N TRP A 279 -6.00 -2.70 6.26
CA TRP A 279 -5.67 -3.70 7.28
C TRP A 279 -5.08 -4.98 6.68
N VAL A 280 -5.60 -5.43 5.54
CA VAL A 280 -5.04 -6.58 4.80
C VAL A 280 -3.60 -6.28 4.36
N LEU A 281 -3.35 -5.10 3.78
CA LEU A 281 -2.02 -4.67 3.35
C LEU A 281 -1.03 -4.65 4.52
N LEU A 282 -1.40 -4.02 5.64
CA LEU A 282 -0.59 -4.01 6.86
C LEU A 282 -0.31 -5.42 7.38
N GLY A 283 -1.34 -6.26 7.47
CA GLY A 283 -1.21 -7.62 7.99
C GLY A 283 -0.30 -8.50 7.13
N ARG A 284 -0.25 -8.25 5.82
CA ARG A 284 0.62 -8.95 4.86
C ARG A 284 1.97 -8.29 4.65
N ARG A 285 2.24 -7.13 5.28
CA ARG A 285 3.42 -6.30 5.02
C ARG A 285 3.55 -5.97 3.53
N ALA A 286 2.47 -5.47 2.94
CA ALA A 286 2.41 -5.07 1.54
C ALA A 286 2.03 -3.59 1.41
N ALA A 287 2.48 -2.96 0.33
CA ALA A 287 1.93 -1.72 -0.19
C ALA A 287 1.09 -2.02 -1.44
N GLY A 288 0.13 -1.17 -1.77
CA GLY A 288 -0.75 -1.35 -2.93
C GLY A 288 -0.29 -0.57 -4.14
N ILE A 289 -0.41 -1.17 -5.32
CA ILE A 289 -0.36 -0.49 -6.62
C ILE A 289 -1.82 -0.27 -7.02
N LEU A 290 -2.22 0.98 -7.19
CA LEU A 290 -3.59 1.32 -7.55
C LEU A 290 -3.87 0.93 -9.01
N PRO A 291 -5.16 0.82 -9.39
CA PRO A 291 -5.53 0.71 -10.80
C PRO A 291 -4.92 1.87 -11.62
N ARG A 292 -4.60 1.61 -12.90
CA ARG A 292 -4.04 2.66 -13.77
C ARG A 292 -4.98 3.87 -13.84
N ASN A 293 -4.40 5.06 -13.82
CA ASN A 293 -5.11 6.35 -13.88
C ASN A 293 -6.10 6.57 -12.72
N HIS A 294 -5.86 5.99 -11.54
CA HIS A 294 -6.70 6.17 -10.36
C HIS A 294 -6.52 7.57 -9.74
N SER A 295 -7.23 8.54 -10.30
CA SER A 295 -7.23 9.94 -9.83
C SER A 295 -5.82 10.56 -9.73
N GLY A 296 -4.89 10.07 -10.56
CA GLY A 296 -3.50 10.51 -10.58
C GLY A 296 -2.61 9.93 -9.48
N VAL A 297 -3.11 9.07 -8.59
CA VAL A 297 -2.30 8.37 -7.56
C VAL A 297 -1.94 6.97 -8.06
N ASN A 298 -0.68 6.57 -7.85
CA ASN A 298 -0.14 5.32 -8.38
C ASN A 298 0.00 4.26 -7.28
N LEU A 299 0.41 4.64 -6.07
CA LEU A 299 0.65 3.70 -4.97
C LEU A 299 -0.06 4.14 -3.68
N VAL A 300 -0.32 3.16 -2.83
CA VAL A 300 -0.91 3.33 -1.51
C VAL A 300 -0.08 2.59 -0.45
N ILE A 301 0.30 3.28 0.62
CA ILE A 301 1.00 2.68 1.75
C ILE A 301 0.12 2.83 2.98
N SER A 302 -0.26 1.71 3.58
CA SER A 302 -1.09 1.70 4.78
C SER A 302 -0.24 2.00 6.02
N ILE A 303 -0.79 2.83 6.91
CA ILE A 303 -0.18 3.19 8.20
C ILE A 303 -1.21 3.00 9.31
N PHE A 304 -0.78 2.69 10.53
CA PHE A 304 -1.72 2.45 11.62
C PHE A 304 -1.25 3.02 12.95
N HIS A 305 -2.21 3.30 13.81
CA HIS A 305 -1.98 3.66 15.20
C HIS A 305 -2.34 2.47 16.09
N ARG A 306 -1.36 1.92 16.81
CA ARG A 306 -1.54 0.68 17.58
C ARG A 306 -2.58 0.81 18.69
N GLU A 307 -2.49 1.86 19.50
CA GLU A 307 -3.36 2.08 20.65
C GLU A 307 -4.79 2.43 20.25
N LYS A 308 -4.95 3.43 19.37
CA LYS A 308 -6.26 3.86 18.84
C LYS A 308 -6.93 2.81 17.94
N CYS A 309 -6.16 1.84 17.45
CA CYS A 309 -6.65 0.82 16.52
C CYS A 309 -7.22 1.42 15.22
N GLU A 310 -6.61 2.52 14.78
CA GLU A 310 -6.98 3.26 13.58
C GLU A 310 -5.99 2.97 12.45
N VAL A 311 -6.46 3.10 11.22
CA VAL A 311 -5.64 3.00 10.02
C VAL A 311 -5.79 4.29 9.21
N SER A 312 -4.72 4.68 8.56
CA SER A 312 -4.68 5.77 7.60
C SER A 312 -3.77 5.40 6.44
N VAL A 313 -3.45 6.36 5.58
CA VAL A 313 -2.87 6.14 4.28
C VAL A 313 -1.79 7.17 3.95
N MET A 314 -0.72 6.69 3.32
CA MET A 314 0.15 7.50 2.49
C MET A 314 -0.20 7.29 1.03
N LEU A 315 -0.52 8.37 0.32
CA LEU A 315 -0.83 8.38 -1.10
C LEU A 315 0.42 8.79 -1.87
N VAL A 316 0.82 7.97 -2.84
CA VAL A 316 2.02 8.23 -3.64
C VAL A 316 1.63 8.46 -5.09
N GLN A 317 1.90 9.65 -5.57
CA GLN A 317 1.84 10.00 -6.97
C GLN A 317 3.24 9.94 -7.56
N VAL A 318 3.35 9.32 -8.73
CA VAL A 318 4.61 9.11 -9.42
C VAL A 318 4.49 9.66 -10.84
N LYS A 319 5.48 10.46 -11.25
CA LYS A 319 5.43 11.18 -12.53
C LYS A 319 6.65 10.91 -13.40
N ASP A 320 6.37 10.58 -14.67
CA ASP A 320 7.33 10.52 -15.75
C ASP A 320 7.50 11.93 -16.37
N LEU A 321 8.72 12.50 -16.33
CA LEU A 321 9.20 13.75 -16.98
C LEU A 321 8.98 15.14 -16.32
N ALA A 322 9.94 16.02 -16.65
CA ALA A 322 10.30 17.28 -15.99
C ALA A 322 9.31 18.46 -16.11
N ASN A 323 8.27 18.39 -16.95
CA ASN A 323 7.32 19.51 -17.13
C ASN A 323 6.13 19.50 -16.16
N HIS A 324 6.28 18.77 -15.05
CA HIS A 324 5.24 18.71 -14.04
C HIS A 324 5.14 20.01 -13.22
N ASP A 325 3.93 20.46 -12.94
CA ASP A 325 3.63 21.48 -11.95
C ASP A 325 3.18 20.82 -10.62
N PRO A 326 4.00 20.83 -9.55
CA PRO A 326 3.69 20.36 -8.20
C PRO A 326 2.38 20.89 -7.66
N GLU A 327 1.89 22.02 -8.17
CA GLU A 327 0.57 22.54 -7.78
C GLU A 327 -0.58 21.63 -8.25
N SER A 328 -0.43 20.87 -9.34
CA SER A 328 -1.46 19.92 -9.79
C SER A 328 -1.58 18.67 -8.90
N ALA A 329 -0.54 18.35 -8.11
CA ALA A 329 -0.56 17.26 -7.13
C ALA A 329 -1.41 17.61 -5.89
N ARG A 330 -1.56 18.90 -5.59
CA ARG A 330 -2.20 19.43 -4.38
C ARG A 330 -3.65 18.99 -4.24
N ASP A 331 -4.45 19.30 -5.26
CA ASP A 331 -5.89 19.03 -5.25
C ASP A 331 -6.19 17.59 -5.67
N SER A 332 -5.34 17.00 -6.52
CA SER A 332 -5.55 15.63 -7.03
C SER A 332 -5.29 14.54 -5.98
N MET A 333 -4.37 14.78 -5.02
CA MET A 333 -4.02 13.80 -3.99
C MET A 333 -4.78 13.95 -2.66
N SER A 334 -5.79 14.83 -2.57
CA SER A 334 -6.64 14.84 -1.37
C SER A 334 -7.44 13.53 -1.28
N PRO A 335 -7.67 12.95 -0.09
CA PRO A 335 -8.52 11.75 0.03
C PRO A 335 -9.91 11.95 -0.61
N HIS A 336 -10.43 13.18 -0.58
CA HIS A 336 -11.71 13.53 -1.21
C HIS A 336 -11.69 13.41 -2.74
N SER A 337 -10.55 13.70 -3.36
CA SER A 337 -10.36 13.64 -4.82
C SER A 337 -9.98 12.24 -5.30
N VAL A 338 -9.26 11.49 -4.46
CA VAL A 338 -8.77 10.15 -4.80
C VAL A 338 -9.86 9.11 -4.67
N PHE A 339 -10.63 9.17 -3.58
CA PHE A 339 -11.60 8.13 -3.24
C PHE A 339 -13.03 8.48 -3.64
N SER A 340 -13.79 7.50 -4.09
CA SER A 340 -15.19 7.64 -4.48
C SER A 340 -16.10 7.99 -3.30
N GLU A 341 -17.25 8.60 -3.57
CA GLU A 341 -18.18 9.11 -2.54
C GLU A 341 -18.64 8.06 -1.52
N LYS A 342 -18.70 6.79 -1.94
CA LYS A 342 -19.13 5.68 -1.09
C LYS A 342 -18.00 5.11 -0.23
N ASN A 343 -16.76 5.52 -0.46
CA ASN A 343 -15.60 4.99 0.24
C ASN A 343 -15.35 5.77 1.54
N SER A 344 -15.23 5.06 2.66
CA SER A 344 -14.94 5.67 3.96
C SER A 344 -13.59 6.39 3.99
N LEU A 345 -12.61 5.95 3.18
CA LEU A 345 -11.30 6.61 3.08
C LEU A 345 -11.41 8.04 2.53
N ARG A 346 -12.48 8.36 1.79
CA ARG A 346 -12.77 9.72 1.30
C ARG A 346 -12.96 10.72 2.44
N MET A 347 -13.39 10.24 3.60
CA MET A 347 -13.68 11.05 4.79
C MET A 347 -12.43 11.31 5.64
N ILE A 348 -11.29 10.71 5.30
CA ILE A 348 -10.01 11.03 5.94
C ILE A 348 -9.72 12.50 5.63
N HIS A 349 -9.56 13.29 6.70
CA HIS A 349 -9.24 14.70 6.57
C HIS A 349 -7.87 14.85 5.85
N PRO A 350 -7.64 15.88 5.01
CA PRO A 350 -6.38 16.02 4.28
C PRO A 350 -5.13 16.06 5.18
N CYS A 351 -5.23 16.62 6.40
CA CYS A 351 -4.16 16.60 7.40
C CYS A 351 -3.97 15.24 8.09
N ASP A 352 -4.85 14.29 7.82
CA ASP A 352 -4.89 12.94 8.38
C ASP A 352 -4.46 11.90 7.33
N ALA A 353 -3.90 12.34 6.21
CA ALA A 353 -3.22 11.52 5.21
C ALA A 353 -1.84 12.10 4.89
N ILE A 354 -0.90 11.23 4.53
CA ILE A 354 0.43 11.65 4.06
C ILE A 354 0.42 11.59 2.53
N ARG A 355 0.96 12.61 1.89
CA ARG A 355 0.96 12.75 0.43
C ARG A 355 2.41 12.84 -0.05
N LEU A 356 2.80 11.92 -0.93
CA LEU A 356 4.16 11.85 -1.49
C LEU A 356 4.07 12.05 -3.01
N ASP A 357 4.74 13.08 -3.52
CA ASP A 357 4.93 13.29 -4.97
C ASP A 357 6.37 12.88 -5.32
N MET A 358 6.52 11.88 -6.19
CA MET A 358 7.81 11.35 -6.62
C MET A 358 7.99 11.56 -8.12
N GLY A 359 9.11 12.16 -8.52
CA GLY A 359 9.44 12.38 -9.92
C GLY A 359 10.91 12.09 -10.21
N LEU A 360 11.20 11.67 -11.45
CA LEU A 360 12.57 11.56 -11.95
C LEU A 360 13.02 12.94 -12.45
N ARG A 361 13.83 13.65 -11.65
CA ARG A 361 14.42 14.96 -12.01
C ARG A 361 15.88 14.99 -11.59
N GLU A 362 16.74 15.54 -12.44
CA GLU A 362 18.20 15.62 -12.20
C GLU A 362 18.58 16.82 -11.31
N ASP A 363 17.78 17.91 -11.29
CA ASP A 363 18.22 19.23 -10.76
C ASP A 363 17.30 19.87 -9.69
N GLU A 364 16.35 19.14 -9.09
CA GLU A 364 15.56 19.68 -7.97
C GLU A 364 16.00 19.07 -6.63
N GLU A 365 16.36 19.92 -5.66
CA GLU A 365 16.59 19.52 -4.27
C GLU A 365 15.34 18.84 -3.69
N GLN A 366 15.52 17.83 -2.84
CA GLN A 366 14.43 17.25 -2.05
C GLN A 366 13.90 18.32 -1.08
N PHE A 367 12.58 18.49 -1.01
CA PHE A 367 11.95 19.44 -0.10
C PHE A 367 10.62 18.90 0.41
N VAL A 368 10.17 19.42 1.55
CA VAL A 368 8.82 19.21 2.06
C VAL A 368 8.00 20.48 1.81
N ARG A 369 6.80 20.29 1.26
CA ARG A 369 5.85 21.37 1.04
C ARG A 369 4.84 21.44 2.18
N CYS A 370 4.76 22.60 2.82
CA CYS A 370 3.79 22.84 3.87
C CYS A 370 2.63 23.66 3.32
N GLU A 371 1.42 23.13 3.45
CA GLU A 371 0.21 23.77 2.94
C GLU A 371 -0.68 24.21 4.11
N SER A 372 -1.06 25.48 4.12
CA SER A 372 -2.18 25.94 4.95
C SER A 372 -3.47 25.37 4.38
N VAL A 373 -4.13 24.47 5.13
CA VAL A 373 -5.51 24.08 4.86
C VAL A 373 -6.40 25.19 5.39
N ASN A 374 -6.85 26.09 4.50
CA ASN A 374 -7.76 27.17 4.87
C ASN A 374 -9.10 26.59 5.36
N MET A 375 -9.31 26.56 6.68
CA MET A 375 -10.55 26.10 7.32
C MET A 375 -11.82 26.83 6.85
N ILE A 376 -11.69 28.02 6.25
CA ILE A 376 -12.81 28.89 5.86
C ILE A 376 -13.55 28.39 4.60
N SER A 377 -12.87 27.70 3.67
CA SER A 377 -13.56 27.11 2.51
C SER A 377 -14.41 25.90 2.90
N GLU A 378 -13.98 25.14 3.91
CA GLU A 378 -14.71 23.96 4.38
C GLU A 378 -15.89 24.30 5.28
N GLU A 379 -15.82 25.37 6.09
CA GLU A 379 -16.98 25.81 6.88
C GLU A 379 -18.11 26.35 5.97
N LYS A 380 -17.76 26.96 4.83
CA LYS A 380 -18.74 27.32 3.77
C LYS A 380 -19.35 26.09 3.09
N GLU A 381 -18.54 25.06 2.85
CA GLU A 381 -18.99 23.81 2.25
C GLU A 381 -19.84 22.97 3.22
N GLN A 382 -19.50 22.95 4.53
CA GLN A 382 -20.30 22.36 5.60
C GLN A 382 -21.59 23.14 5.88
N ARG A 383 -21.58 24.48 5.78
CA ARG A 383 -22.80 25.30 5.87
C ARG A 383 -23.73 25.11 4.68
N ARG A 384 -23.21 24.82 3.48
CA ARG A 384 -24.01 24.38 2.32
C ARG A 384 -24.59 22.97 2.49
N ARG A 385 -23.99 22.13 3.34
CA ARG A 385 -24.39 20.74 3.62
C ARG A 385 -25.40 20.58 4.76
N LYS A 386 -25.80 21.65 5.46
CA LYS A 386 -26.95 21.58 6.37
C LYS A 386 -28.24 21.67 5.54
N PRO A 387 -29.15 20.67 5.60
CA PRO A 387 -30.47 20.86 5.02
C PRO A 387 -31.11 22.08 5.71
N HIS A 388 -31.66 22.98 4.89
CA HIS A 388 -32.46 24.09 5.42
C HIS A 388 -33.49 23.50 6.41
N PRO A 389 -33.65 24.09 7.62
CA PRO A 389 -34.76 23.71 8.47
C PRO A 389 -36.04 23.93 7.66
N ALA A 390 -36.85 22.88 7.57
CA ALA A 390 -38.13 22.93 6.87
C ALA A 390 -38.88 24.19 7.31
N ALA A 391 -39.34 24.97 6.33
CA ALA A 391 -40.15 26.14 6.58
C ALA A 391 -41.31 25.76 7.53
N PRO A 392 -41.65 26.60 8.52
CA PRO A 392 -42.72 26.29 9.45
C PRO A 392 -44.03 26.11 8.66
N GLN A 393 -44.65 24.94 8.82
CA GLN A 393 -45.98 24.65 8.31
C GLN A 393 -46.94 25.74 8.77
N GLN A 394 -47.48 26.49 7.82
CA GLN A 394 -48.63 27.36 8.05
C GLN A 394 -49.78 26.49 8.60
N ARG A 395 -50.26 26.86 9.79
CA ARG A 395 -51.51 26.37 10.37
C ARG A 395 -52.65 26.71 9.41
N ASN A 396 -53.26 25.67 8.82
CA ASN A 396 -54.60 25.77 8.28
C ASN A 396 -55.58 25.87 9.45
N SER A 397 -56.18 27.03 9.63
CA SER A 397 -57.41 27.21 10.39
C SER A 397 -58.46 27.73 9.42
N ASP A 398 -59.17 26.81 8.77
CA ASP A 398 -60.39 27.15 8.05
C ASP A 398 -61.61 26.66 8.81
N ALA A 399 -62.47 27.63 9.08
CA ALA A 399 -63.66 27.56 9.88
C ALA A 399 -64.83 26.95 9.11
N HIS A 400 -65.71 26.32 9.89
CA HIS A 400 -67.01 25.82 9.48
C HIS A 400 -67.89 26.91 8.86
N ALA A 401 -68.50 26.57 7.73
CA ALA A 401 -69.60 27.29 7.09
C ALA A 401 -70.96 26.99 7.77
N GLN A 402 -71.81 28.01 7.92
CA GLN A 402 -73.28 27.88 7.84
C GLN A 402 -73.94 29.17 7.27
N HIS A 403 -74.64 28.99 6.14
CA HIS A 403 -75.95 29.52 5.73
C HIS A 403 -76.34 31.02 5.88
N LEU A 404 -76.63 31.73 4.77
CA LEU A 404 -77.99 31.92 4.16
C LEU A 404 -78.02 33.09 3.12
N THR A 405 -78.48 32.76 1.89
CA THR A 405 -79.37 33.50 0.93
C THR A 405 -79.30 35.05 0.82
N THR A 406 -79.25 35.68 -0.36
CA THR A 406 -80.23 35.63 -1.48
C THR A 406 -79.68 36.28 -2.77
N ALA A 407 -80.14 35.75 -3.94
CA ALA A 407 -80.48 36.36 -5.25
C ALA A 407 -79.65 37.55 -5.80
N SER A 408 -79.27 37.67 -7.07
CA SER A 408 -79.90 37.25 -8.34
C SER A 408 -78.89 37.37 -9.50
N SER A 409 -78.98 36.45 -10.46
CA SER A 409 -78.49 36.54 -11.87
C SER A 409 -79.06 37.77 -12.62
N PRO A 410 -78.76 38.04 -13.91
CA PRO A 410 -77.99 37.28 -14.93
C PRO A 410 -76.95 38.18 -15.66
N GLY A 411 -76.12 37.72 -16.60
CA GLY A 411 -75.99 36.45 -17.28
C GLY A 411 -74.92 36.57 -18.38
N THR A 412 -74.95 35.60 -19.30
CA THR A 412 -74.46 35.65 -20.69
C THR A 412 -72.95 35.87 -20.88
N ASP A 413 -72.24 35.16 -21.76
CA ASP A 413 -72.48 33.99 -22.60
C ASP A 413 -71.20 33.83 -23.44
N PHE A 414 -70.91 32.59 -23.86
CA PHE A 414 -70.12 32.19 -25.05
C PHE A 414 -68.70 32.80 -25.24
N THR A 415 -67.64 32.04 -25.47
CA THR A 415 -67.48 30.75 -26.16
C THR A 415 -66.09 30.20 -25.83
#